data_AF-W1DH11-F1
#
_entry.id   AF-W1DH11-F1
#
_cell.length_a   1.000
_cell.length_b   1.000
_cell.length_c   1.000
_cell.angle_alpha   90.00
_cell.angle_beta   90.00
_cell.angle_gamma   90.00
#
_symmetry.space_group_name_H-M   'P 1'
#
loop_
_entity.id
_entity.type
_entity.pdbx_description
1 polymer ?
#
loop_
_entity_poly.entity_id
_entity_poly.type
_entity_poly.pdbx_seq_one_letter_code
_entity_poly.pdbx_strand_id
1 'polypeptide(L)' 'MTLELDENGRVNGVRFLRTELGAPDAGGRCRPTPIPGSEFVMPQMR' A
#
# COMPACT_ATOMS: atom_id res chain seq x y z
N MET A 1 -1.22 -2.64 -4.04
CA MET A 1 0.24 -2.46 -4.18
C MET A 1 0.58 -2.59 -5.64
N THR A 2 1.39 -1.68 -6.18
CA THR A 2 1.89 -1.73 -7.56
C THR A 2 3.40 -1.48 -7.58
N LEU A 3 4.09 -1.94 -8.62
CA LEU A 3 5.50 -1.61 -8.83
C LEU A 3 5.63 -0.15 -9.30
N GLU A 4 6.71 0.51 -8.89
CA GLU A 4 7.16 1.73 -9.51
C GLU A 4 8.41 1.45 -10.35
N LEU A 5 8.45 2.02 -11.55
CA LEU A 5 9.48 1.84 -12.56
C LEU A 5 10.23 3.15 -12.78
N ASP A 6 11.51 3.05 -13.11
CA ASP A 6 12.28 4.18 -13.63
C ASP A 6 12.04 4.39 -15.13
N GLU A 7 12.68 5.42 -15.69
CA GLU A 7 12.59 5.78 -17.11
C GLU A 7 13.08 4.67 -18.06
N ASN A 8 13.87 3.71 -17.55
CA ASN A 8 14.37 2.56 -18.31
C ASN A 8 13.49 1.31 -18.11
N GLY A 9 12.37 1.41 -17.40
CA GLY A 9 11.48 0.31 -17.09
C GLY A 9 11.99 -0.65 -16.00
N ARG A 10 13.01 -0.26 -15.22
CA ARG A 10 13.50 -1.06 -14.09
C ARG A 10 12.71 -0.73 -12.84
N VAL A 11 12.45 -1.73 -12.00
CA VAL A 11 11.85 -1.50 -10.68
C VAL A 11 12.73 -0.53 -9.89
N ASN A 12 12.12 0.50 -9.31
CA ASN A 12 12.79 1.46 -8.44
C ASN A 12 12.10 1.62 -7.06
N GLY A 13 10.96 0.97 -6.88
CA GLY A 13 10.20 1.02 -5.64
C GLY A 13 8.86 0.32 -5.77
N VAL A 14 8.07 0.47 -4.71
CA VAL A 14 6.74 -0.11 -4.59
C VAL A 14 5.78 0.96 -4.10
N ARG A 15 4.66 1.12 -4.80
CA ARG A 15 3.56 2.01 -4.39
C ARG A 15 2.61 1.27 -3.46
N PHE A 16 2.43 1.84 -2.27
CA PHE A 16 1.53 1.38 -1.22
C PHE A 16 0.38 2.38 -1.02
N LEU A 17 -0.65 1.91 -0.31
CA LEU A 17 -1.72 2.74 0.27
C LEU A 17 -1.72 2.48 1.78
N ARG A 18 -2.09 3.49 2.58
CA ARG A 18 -2.29 3.28 4.02
C ARG A 18 -3.65 2.66 4.27
N THR A 19 -3.71 1.85 5.31
CA THR A 19 -4.95 1.24 5.78
C THR A 19 -5.19 1.58 7.23
N GLU A 20 -6.46 1.72 7.60
CA GLU A 20 -6.91 1.77 8.99
C GLU A 20 -7.63 0.48 9.37
N LEU A 21 -7.83 0.28 10.68
CA LEU A 21 -8.56 -0.87 11.18
C LEU A 21 -10.06 -0.67 10.89
N GLY A 22 -10.65 -1.52 10.05
CA GLY A 22 -12.08 -1.51 9.79
C GLY A 22 -12.88 -2.06 10.97
N ALA A 23 -14.21 -1.99 10.86
CA ALA A 23 -15.11 -2.56 11.86
C ALA A 23 -14.85 -4.08 12.04
N PRO A 24 -14.98 -4.61 13.27
CA PRO A 24 -14.89 -6.04 13.51
C PRO A 24 -16.05 -6.78 12.84
N ASP A 25 -15.76 -7.95 12.27
CA ASP A 25 -16.77 -8.89 11.82
C ASP A 25 -17.42 -9.63 13.01
N ALA A 26 -18.39 -10.50 12.73
CA ALA A 26 -19.10 -11.28 13.75
C ALA A 26 -18.17 -12.18 14.61
N GLY A 27 -16.96 -12.48 14.13
CA GLY A 27 -15.93 -13.21 14.87
C GLY A 27 -14.95 -12.31 15.62
N GLY A 28 -15.18 -11.00 15.65
CA GLY A 28 -14.32 -10.00 16.29
C GLY A 28 -13.07 -9.64 15.48
N ARG A 29 -12.94 -10.10 14.24
CA ARG A 29 -11.77 -9.80 13.40
C ARG A 29 -12.02 -8.53 12.61
N CYS A 30 -11.12 -7.57 12.71
CA CYS A 30 -11.13 -6.38 11.88
C CYS A 30 -10.34 -6.62 10.60
N ARG A 31 -10.88 -6.19 9.46
CA ARG A 31 -10.16 -6.15 8.18
C ARG A 31 -9.59 -4.75 7.93
N PRO A 32 -8.42 -4.63 7.29
CA PRO A 32 -7.90 -3.31 6.92
C PRO A 32 -8.81 -2.63 5.90
N THR A 33 -9.07 -1.34 6.10
CA THR A 33 -9.83 -0.48 5.17
C THR A 33 -8.87 0.54 4.54
N PRO A 34 -8.87 0.74 3.21
CA PRO A 34 -8.03 1.74 2.55
C PRO A 34 -8.35 3.16 3.02
N ILE A 35 -7.32 3.98 3.22
CA ILE A 35 -7.47 5.43 3.43
C ILE A 35 -7.30 6.12 2.05
N PRO A 36 -8.34 6.73 1.47
CA PRO A 36 -8.22 7.40 0.16
C PRO A 36 -7.19 8.54 0.17
N GLY A 37 -6.39 8.65 -0.88
CA GLY A 37 -5.38 9.72 -1.02
C GLY A 37 -4.12 9.51 -0.16
N SER A 38 -3.97 8.33 0.46
CA SER A 38 -2.82 8.00 1.32
C SER A 38 -1.70 7.26 0.61
N GLU A 39 -1.70 7.25 -0.72
CA GLU A 39 -0.72 6.53 -1.53
C GLU A 39 0.69 7.08 -1.33
N PHE A 40 1.67 6.18 -1.22
CA PHE A 40 3.09 6.54 -1.11
C PHE A 40 3.98 5.49 -1.76
N VAL A 41 5.17 5.91 -2.19
CA VAL A 41 6.18 5.00 -2.75
C VAL A 41 7.21 4.69 -1.67
N MET A 42 7.42 3.40 -1.40
CA MET A 42 8.61 2.93 -0.70
C MET A 42 9.68 2.68 -1.76
N PRO A 43 10.78 3.46 -1.78
CA PRO A 43 11.86 3.24 -2.74
C PRO A 43 12.52 1.89 -2.46
N GLN A 44 13.03 1.25 -3.51
CA GLN A 44 13.93 0.11 -3.31
C GLN A 44 15.20 0.61 -2.62
N MET A 45 15.72 -0.17 -1.66
CA MET A 45 17.03 0.11 -1.08
C MET A 45 18.09 0.03 -2.20
N ARG A 46 19.02 0.98 -2.23
CA ARG A 46 20.21 0.92 -3.09
C ARG A 46 21.24 -0.02 -2.50
#